data_AF-G8P269-F1
#
_entry.id   AF-G8P269-F1
#
_cell.length_a   1.000
_cell.length_b   1.000
_cell.length_c   1.000
_cell.angle_alpha   90.00
_cell.angle_beta   90.00
_cell.angle_gamma   90.00
#
_symmetry.space_group_name_H-M   'P 1'
#
loop_
_entity.id
_entity.type
_entity.pdbx_description
1 polymer ?
#
loop_
_entity_poly.entity_id
_entity_poly.type
_entity_poly.pdbx_seq_one_letter_code
_entity_poly.pdbx_strand_id
1 'polypeptide(L)'
;MAEHSYTSRRELDQYAFHPAVTLLVPVVCILLQVVLPKTFPRLAILDLPLIAVIFFSVARRSQIAGTMTGTLIGLFQDGLTNHPFGVNGIAKGIIGYIAASIGFAVDVENLVNRILLNFCFSLLQSGLLYLIARWLLGDATVRLMPVHELIRAVSNTAVAIPLFYMLDRFRVRE
;
A
#
# COMPACT_ATOMS: atom_id res chain seq x y z
N MET A 1 32.14 31.12 -15.70
CA MET A 1 30.85 31.43 -15.06
C MET A 1 29.79 30.53 -15.68
N ALA A 2 28.89 30.03 -14.85
CA ALA A 2 27.95 28.94 -15.07
C ALA A 2 27.09 29.08 -16.34
N GLU A 3 26.68 27.96 -16.93
CA GLU A 3 25.34 27.38 -16.72
C GLU A 3 25.36 25.94 -17.27
N HIS A 4 25.62 24.97 -16.39
CA HIS A 4 25.36 23.58 -16.70
C HIS A 4 23.85 23.43 -16.83
N SER A 5 23.40 23.11 -18.04
CA SER A 5 22.04 22.78 -18.40
C SER A 5 21.42 21.86 -17.36
N TYR A 6 20.44 22.38 -16.61
CA TYR A 6 19.51 21.62 -15.79
C TYR A 6 18.67 20.73 -16.72
N THR A 7 19.29 19.67 -17.22
CA THR A 7 18.57 18.65 -17.98
C THR A 7 17.68 17.95 -16.98
N SER A 8 16.40 18.31 -17.03
CA SER A 8 15.29 17.75 -16.30
C SER A 8 15.28 16.22 -16.45
N ARG A 9 16.00 15.51 -15.56
CA ARG A 9 15.82 14.06 -15.33
C ARG A 9 14.47 13.76 -14.64
N ARG A 10 13.44 14.58 -14.87
CA ARG A 10 12.08 14.42 -14.34
C ARG A 10 11.04 14.08 -15.41
N GLU A 11 11.46 13.90 -16.66
CA GLU A 11 10.67 13.19 -17.69
C GLU A 11 10.82 11.67 -17.56
N LEU A 12 10.78 11.15 -16.33
CA LEU A 12 10.70 9.71 -16.09
C LEU A 12 9.22 9.33 -16.17
N ASP A 13 8.81 8.86 -17.36
CA ASP A 13 7.54 8.20 -17.68
C ASP A 13 6.67 7.91 -16.45
N GLN A 14 5.83 8.89 -16.11
CA GLN A 14 4.73 8.64 -15.20
C GLN A 14 3.70 7.86 -16.00
N TYR A 15 3.55 6.57 -15.70
CA TYR A 15 2.37 5.82 -16.16
C TYR A 15 1.11 6.57 -15.65
N ALA A 16 0.47 7.31 -16.55
CA ALA A 16 -0.71 8.09 -16.26
C ALA A 16 -1.91 7.16 -16.16
N PHE A 17 -2.22 6.70 -14.95
CA PHE A 17 -3.56 6.18 -14.69
C PHE A 17 -4.55 7.33 -14.72
N HIS A 18 -5.72 7.11 -15.32
CA HIS A 18 -6.82 8.06 -15.22
C HIS A 18 -7.02 8.40 -13.74
N PRO A 19 -6.97 9.70 -13.34
CA PRO A 19 -6.95 10.10 -11.93
C PRO A 19 -8.17 9.57 -11.17
N ALA A 20 -9.30 9.42 -11.88
CA ALA A 20 -10.51 8.78 -11.38
C ALA A 20 -10.30 7.33 -10.89
N VAL A 21 -9.56 6.50 -11.62
CA VAL A 21 -9.29 5.10 -11.22
C VAL A 21 -8.39 5.06 -9.98
N THR A 22 -7.44 5.98 -9.88
CA THR A 22 -6.56 6.01 -8.70
C THR A 22 -7.26 6.52 -7.45
N LEU A 23 -8.33 7.31 -7.58
CA LEU A 23 -9.14 7.70 -6.43
C LEU A 23 -10.18 6.61 -6.11
N LEU A 24 -10.85 6.07 -7.13
CA LEU A 24 -11.95 5.11 -6.96
C LEU A 24 -11.48 3.77 -6.42
N VAL A 25 -10.40 3.19 -6.94
CA VAL A 25 -9.95 1.86 -6.52
C VAL A 25 -9.63 1.80 -5.02
N PRO A 26 -8.83 2.71 -4.43
CA PRO A 26 -8.56 2.63 -3.00
C PRO A 26 -9.79 2.95 -2.15
N VAL A 27 -10.68 3.84 -2.61
CA VAL A 27 -11.97 4.08 -1.93
C VAL A 27 -12.80 2.80 -1.92
N VAL A 28 -12.91 2.11 -3.05
CA VAL A 28 -13.59 0.80 -3.14
C VAL A 28 -12.91 -0.23 -2.26
N CYS A 29 -11.58 -0.28 -2.20
CA CYS A 29 -10.84 -1.19 -1.32
C CYS A 29 -11.13 -0.92 0.16
N ILE A 30 -11.20 0.35 0.58
CA ILE A 30 -11.56 0.72 1.95
C ILE A 30 -13.01 0.32 2.25
N LEU A 31 -13.95 0.61 1.34
CA LEU A 31 -15.36 0.24 1.53
C LEU A 31 -15.53 -1.28 1.63
N LEU A 32 -14.88 -2.03 0.75
CA LEU A 32 -14.84 -3.50 0.81
C LEU A 32 -14.22 -3.97 2.12
N GLN A 33 -13.12 -3.35 2.57
CA GLN A 33 -12.49 -3.67 3.85
C GLN A 33 -13.39 -3.38 5.06
N VAL A 34 -14.32 -2.43 4.97
CA VAL A 34 -15.26 -2.15 6.07
C VAL A 34 -16.46 -3.10 6.04
N VAL A 35 -16.90 -3.53 4.85
CA VAL A 35 -18.10 -4.37 4.66
C VAL A 35 -17.78 -5.87 4.77
N LEU A 36 -16.67 -6.32 4.19
CA LEU A 36 -16.29 -7.74 4.16
C LEU A 36 -16.07 -8.34 5.54
N PRO A 37 -15.31 -7.73 6.47
CA PRO A 37 -15.10 -8.28 7.82
C PRO A 37 -16.38 -8.32 8.65
N LYS A 38 -17.34 -7.41 8.41
CA LYS A 38 -18.65 -7.44 9.08
C LYS A 38 -19.47 -8.67 8.69
N THR A 39 -19.33 -9.13 7.45
CA THR A 39 -20.05 -10.29 6.92
C THR A 39 -19.27 -11.59 7.16
N PHE A 40 -17.95 -11.54 7.02
CA PHE A 40 -17.04 -12.66 7.16
C PHE A 40 -15.84 -12.26 8.04
N PRO A 41 -15.88 -12.53 9.35
CA PRO A 41 -14.83 -12.11 10.29
C PRO A 41 -13.43 -12.62 9.94
N ARG A 42 -13.34 -13.76 9.25
CA ARG A 42 -12.06 -14.33 8.76
C ARG A 42 -11.34 -13.41 7.76
N LEU A 43 -12.07 -12.56 7.04
CA LEU A 43 -11.50 -11.62 6.08
C LEU A 43 -10.91 -10.37 6.76
N ALA A 44 -11.11 -10.18 8.07
CA ALA A 44 -10.47 -9.10 8.84
C ALA A 44 -8.94 -9.19 8.80
N ILE A 45 -8.39 -10.38 8.55
CA ILE A 45 -6.95 -10.58 8.41
C ILE A 45 -6.39 -9.89 7.16
N LEU A 46 -7.22 -9.69 6.13
CA LEU A 46 -6.81 -9.03 4.90
C LEU A 46 -6.72 -7.51 5.09
N ASP A 47 -5.80 -6.87 4.39
CA ASP A 47 -5.68 -5.41 4.33
C ASP A 47 -5.76 -4.99 2.85
N LEU A 48 -6.98 -4.97 2.31
CA LEU A 48 -7.24 -4.55 0.93
C LEU A 48 -6.71 -3.13 0.63
N PRO A 49 -6.84 -2.14 1.55
CA PRO A 49 -6.29 -0.81 1.34
C PRO A 49 -4.76 -0.83 1.17
N LEU A 50 -4.05 -1.68 1.93
CA LEU A 50 -2.60 -1.84 1.78
C LEU A 50 -2.24 -2.34 0.37
N ILE A 51 -2.94 -3.36 -0.13
CA ILE A 51 -2.71 -3.91 -1.47
C ILE A 51 -2.88 -2.83 -2.55
N ALA A 52 -3.92 -2.00 -2.41
CA ALA A 52 -4.13 -0.86 -3.32
C ALA A 52 -2.98 0.15 -3.25
N VAL A 53 -2.51 0.51 -2.05
CA VAL A 53 -1.38 1.44 -1.85
C VAL A 53 -0.12 0.90 -2.53
N ILE A 54 0.19 -0.39 -2.35
CA ILE A 54 1.35 -1.03 -2.98
C ILE A 54 1.22 -0.96 -4.50
N PHE A 55 0.07 -1.35 -5.05
CA PHE A 55 -0.17 -1.32 -6.49
C PHE A 55 0.05 0.07 -7.08
N PHE A 56 -0.63 1.10 -6.53
CA PHE A 56 -0.55 2.45 -7.06
C PHE A 56 0.83 3.08 -6.89
N SER A 57 1.51 2.81 -5.77
CA SER A 57 2.83 3.36 -5.52
C SER A 57 3.86 2.78 -6.49
N VAL A 58 3.87 1.45 -6.62
CA VAL A 58 4.75 0.72 -7.56
C VAL A 58 4.46 1.12 -9.00
N ALA A 59 3.20 1.27 -9.37
CA ALA A 59 2.80 1.56 -10.73
C ALA A 59 3.10 3.01 -11.16
N ARG A 60 2.98 3.98 -10.25
CA ARG A 60 3.27 5.40 -10.52
C ARG A 60 4.76 5.75 -10.47
N ARG A 61 5.59 4.93 -9.81
CA ARG A 61 7.02 5.19 -9.61
C ARG A 61 7.29 6.63 -9.12
N SER A 62 6.41 7.20 -8.30
CA SER A 62 6.59 8.56 -7.79
C SER A 62 6.49 8.51 -6.27
N GLN A 63 7.62 8.72 -5.61
CA GLN A 63 7.75 8.65 -4.15
C GLN A 63 6.75 9.56 -3.45
N ILE A 64 6.66 10.82 -3.91
CA ILE A 64 5.75 11.82 -3.33
C ILE A 64 4.29 11.38 -3.49
N ALA A 65 3.91 10.90 -4.68
CA ALA A 65 2.56 10.42 -4.94
C ALA A 65 2.24 9.14 -4.14
N GLY A 66 3.20 8.22 -4.01
CA GLY A 66 3.08 7.00 -3.20
C GLY A 66 2.87 7.31 -1.73
N THR A 67 3.66 8.22 -1.15
CA THR A 67 3.47 8.67 0.23
C THR A 67 2.11 9.32 0.44
N MET A 68 1.74 10.27 -0.42
CA MET A 68 0.47 10.99 -0.30
C MET A 68 -0.73 10.06 -0.41
N THR A 69 -0.72 9.15 -1.38
CA THR A 69 -1.79 8.15 -1.54
C THR A 69 -1.85 7.20 -0.34
N GLY A 70 -0.72 6.67 0.11
CA GLY A 70 -0.62 5.83 1.30
C GLY A 70 -1.17 6.51 2.55
N THR A 71 -0.76 7.75 2.80
CA THR A 71 -1.22 8.52 3.96
C THR A 71 -2.71 8.82 3.89
N LEU A 72 -3.22 9.30 2.75
CA LEU A 72 -4.64 9.61 2.59
C LEU A 72 -5.48 8.35 2.80
N ILE A 73 -5.13 7.25 2.15
CA ILE A 73 -5.82 5.96 2.27
C ILE A 73 -5.81 5.47 3.72
N GLY A 74 -4.66 5.54 4.39
CA GLY A 74 -4.53 5.14 5.78
C GLY A 74 -5.35 6.01 6.74
N LEU A 75 -5.38 7.32 6.53
CA LEU A 75 -6.21 8.25 7.34
C LEU A 75 -7.71 8.00 7.13
N PHE A 76 -8.15 7.79 5.89
CA PHE A 76 -9.54 7.42 5.61
C PHE A 76 -9.90 6.08 6.24
N GLN A 77 -8.99 5.11 6.19
CA GLN A 77 -9.18 3.83 6.85
C GLN A 77 -9.31 4.01 8.36
N ASP A 78 -8.42 4.76 9.00
CA ASP A 78 -8.47 5.01 10.44
C ASP A 78 -9.73 5.76 10.88
N GLY A 79 -10.30 6.61 10.02
CA GLY A 79 -11.57 7.28 10.31
C GLY A 79 -12.80 6.36 10.20
N LEU A 80 -12.73 5.33 9.35
CA LEU A 80 -13.86 4.43 9.06
C LEU A 80 -13.82 3.10 9.81
N THR A 81 -12.63 2.65 10.20
CA THR A 81 -12.43 1.54 11.12
C THR A 81 -12.16 2.12 12.50
N ASN A 82 -12.68 1.55 13.59
CA ASN A 82 -12.55 2.07 14.97
C ASN A 82 -11.10 1.99 15.53
N HIS A 83 -10.10 2.25 14.70
CA HIS A 83 -8.68 2.26 15.02
C HIS A 83 -8.25 3.67 15.46
N PRO A 84 -7.14 3.79 16.20
CA PRO A 84 -6.59 5.10 16.54
C PRO A 84 -6.24 5.90 15.29
N PHE A 85 -6.73 7.14 15.25
CA PHE A 85 -6.59 8.01 14.08
C PHE A 85 -5.12 8.31 13.76
N GLY A 86 -4.68 8.07 12.53
CA GLY A 86 -3.34 8.40 12.05
C GLY A 86 -2.33 7.25 12.04
N VAL A 87 -2.61 6.14 12.72
CA VAL A 87 -1.70 5.00 12.80
C VAL A 87 -1.53 4.31 11.45
N ASN A 88 -2.64 3.99 10.75
CA ASN A 88 -2.53 3.47 9.39
C ASN A 88 -2.07 4.53 8.40
N GLY A 89 -2.41 5.81 8.62
CA GLY A 89 -1.92 6.93 7.83
C GLY A 89 -0.39 6.95 7.74
N ILE A 90 0.29 6.96 8.88
CA ILE A 90 1.76 6.98 8.93
C ILE A 90 2.34 5.70 8.32
N ALA A 91 1.85 4.52 8.74
CA ALA A 91 2.38 3.25 8.27
C ALA A 91 2.27 3.09 6.74
N LYS A 92 1.07 3.35 6.18
CA LYS A 92 0.82 3.22 4.75
C LYS A 92 1.51 4.31 3.93
N GLY A 93 1.72 5.50 4.49
CA GLY A 93 2.55 6.54 3.87
C GLY A 93 4.00 6.09 3.67
N ILE A 94 4.62 5.51 4.71
CA ILE A 94 5.98 4.97 4.64
C ILE A 94 6.06 3.82 3.61
N ILE A 95 5.09 2.91 3.62
CA ILE A 95 5.06 1.82 2.65
C ILE A 95 4.89 2.35 1.24
N GLY A 96 4.00 3.31 1.02
CA GLY A 96 3.81 3.93 -0.29
C GLY A 96 5.10 4.56 -0.82
N TYR A 97 5.87 5.24 0.03
CA TYR A 97 7.18 5.77 -0.32
C TYR A 97 8.17 4.69 -0.77
N ILE A 98 8.32 3.63 0.03
CA ILE A 98 9.27 2.54 -0.25
C ILE A 98 8.83 1.77 -1.50
N ALA A 99 7.53 1.49 -1.64
CA ALA A 99 6.94 0.83 -2.78
C ALA A 99 7.17 1.60 -4.09
N ALA A 100 6.95 2.92 -4.09
CA ALA A 100 7.26 3.77 -5.23
C ALA A 100 8.76 3.81 -5.55
N SER A 101 9.62 3.77 -4.53
CA SER A 101 11.08 3.74 -4.72
C SER A 101 11.54 2.44 -5.38
N ILE A 102 11.04 1.30 -4.92
CA ILE A 102 11.41 -0.02 -5.45
C ILE A 102 10.82 -0.26 -6.85
N GLY A 103 9.69 0.40 -7.19
CA GLY A 103 9.08 0.32 -8.51
C GLY A 103 10.00 0.75 -9.67
N PHE A 104 11.08 1.49 -9.40
CA PHE A 104 12.13 1.81 -10.39
C PHE A 104 13.18 0.72 -10.56
N ALA A 105 13.44 -0.08 -9.52
CA ALA A 105 14.53 -1.05 -9.48
C ALA A 105 14.09 -2.47 -9.83
N VAL A 106 12.79 -2.76 -9.71
CA VAL A 106 12.24 -4.11 -9.85
C VAL A 106 11.27 -4.16 -11.03
N ASP A 107 11.31 -5.26 -11.78
CA ASP A 107 10.31 -5.53 -12.82
C ASP A 107 8.98 -5.88 -12.16
N VAL A 108 8.03 -4.94 -12.28
CA VAL A 108 6.71 -4.99 -11.67
C VAL A 108 5.73 -5.85 -12.45
N GLU A 109 6.10 -6.33 -13.65
CA GLU A 109 5.28 -7.25 -14.45
C GLU A 109 5.55 -8.71 -14.07
N ASN A 110 6.73 -9.02 -13.53
CA ASN A 110 7.06 -10.36 -13.09
C ASN A 110 6.24 -10.78 -11.85
N LEU A 111 5.53 -11.90 -11.98
CA LEU A 111 4.70 -12.46 -10.92
C LEU A 111 5.48 -12.73 -9.62
N VAL A 112 6.71 -13.23 -9.73
CA VAL A 112 7.56 -13.54 -8.56
C VAL A 112 7.86 -12.27 -7.78
N ASN A 113 8.20 -11.19 -8.48
CA ASN A 113 8.48 -9.90 -7.85
C ASN A 113 7.23 -9.32 -7.19
N ARG A 114 6.06 -9.43 -7.82
CA ARG A 114 4.79 -8.99 -7.22
C ARG A 114 4.46 -9.74 -5.94
N ILE A 115 4.68 -11.05 -5.93
CA ILE A 115 4.47 -11.89 -4.75
C ILE A 115 5.42 -11.46 -3.63
N LEU A 116 6.71 -11.34 -3.94
CA LEU A 116 7.74 -10.98 -2.97
C LEU A 116 7.50 -9.58 -2.39
N LEU A 117 7.21 -8.58 -3.24
CA LEU A 117 6.94 -7.21 -2.82
C LEU A 117 5.72 -7.15 -1.90
N ASN A 118 4.58 -7.75 -2.27
CA ASN A 118 3.39 -7.73 -1.43
C ASN A 118 3.62 -8.43 -0.09
N PHE A 119 4.34 -9.55 -0.10
CA PHE A 119 4.64 -10.29 1.11
C PHE A 119 5.53 -9.47 2.05
N CYS A 120 6.63 -8.92 1.55
CA CYS A 120 7.54 -8.08 2.32
C CYS A 120 6.86 -6.81 2.83
N PHE A 121 6.06 -6.13 2.01
CA PHE A 121 5.33 -4.94 2.45
C PHE A 121 4.22 -5.24 3.44
N SER A 122 3.57 -6.41 3.36
CA SER A 122 2.59 -6.84 4.35
C SER A 122 3.25 -7.08 5.71
N LEU A 123 4.41 -7.74 5.74
CA LEU A 123 5.20 -7.91 6.96
C LEU A 123 5.68 -6.56 7.51
N LEU A 124 6.13 -5.67 6.62
CA LEU A 124 6.57 -4.33 7.01
C LEU A 124 5.41 -3.51 7.61
N GLN A 125 4.21 -3.58 7.04
CA GLN A 125 3.01 -2.93 7.60
C GLN A 125 2.75 -3.41 9.02
N SER A 126 2.73 -4.73 9.23
CA SER A 126 2.53 -5.30 10.55
C SER A 126 3.61 -4.86 11.55
N GLY A 127 4.88 -4.85 11.13
CA GLY A 127 5.98 -4.35 11.94
C GLY A 127 5.85 -2.86 12.29
N LEU A 128 5.48 -2.02 11.31
CA LEU A 128 5.26 -0.59 11.51
C LEU A 128 4.09 -0.33 12.45
N LEU A 129 2.97 -1.03 12.27
CA LEU A 129 1.81 -0.90 13.16
C LEU A 129 2.16 -1.30 14.59
N TYR A 130 2.91 -2.40 14.78
CA TYR A 130 3.40 -2.79 16.10
C TYR A 130 4.32 -1.73 16.71
N LEU A 131 5.30 -1.22 15.94
CA LEU A 131 6.22 -0.19 16.42
C LEU A 131 5.48 1.08 16.81
N ILE A 132 4.54 1.54 15.99
CA ILE A 132 3.72 2.73 16.28
C ILE A 132 2.88 2.48 17.54
N ALA A 133 2.21 1.33 17.66
CA ALA A 133 1.39 1.04 18.84
C ALA A 133 2.22 0.94 20.12
N ARG A 134 3.39 0.30 20.04
CA ARG A 134 4.26 0.08 21.20
C ARG A 134 5.00 1.35 21.64
N TRP A 135 5.55 2.10 20.70
CA TRP A 135 6.42 3.24 20.98
C TRP A 135 5.67 4.58 20.98
N LEU A 136 4.80 4.81 20.00
CA LEU A 136 4.11 6.09 19.85
C LEU A 136 2.88 6.18 20.77
N LEU A 137 2.11 5.10 20.86
CA LEU A 137 0.90 5.05 21.70
C LEU A 137 1.17 4.53 23.12
N GLY A 138 2.37 3.98 23.37
CA GLY A 138 2.73 3.42 24.67
C GLY A 138 1.87 2.23 25.11
N ASP A 139 1.16 1.59 24.16
CA ASP A 139 0.26 0.49 24.48
C ASP A 139 1.07 -0.78 24.74
N ALA A 140 1.21 -1.11 26.02
CA ALA A 140 1.97 -2.27 26.48
C ALA A 140 1.22 -3.60 26.24
N THR A 141 -0.08 -3.56 25.90
CA THR A 141 -0.92 -4.76 25.72
C THR A 141 -0.76 -5.38 24.34
N VAL A 142 -0.27 -4.61 23.36
CA VAL A 142 -0.03 -5.09 22.00
C VAL A 142 1.13 -6.09 22.01
N ARG A 143 0.83 -7.32 21.60
CA ARG A 143 1.81 -8.41 21.46
C ARG A 143 2.07 -8.69 19.99
N LEU A 144 3.34 -8.80 19.63
CA LEU A 144 3.74 -9.42 18.36
C LEU A 144 3.38 -10.90 18.39
N MET A 145 2.44 -11.29 17.53
CA MET A 145 2.14 -12.70 17.26
C MET A 145 2.71 -13.04 15.88
N PRO A 146 4.00 -13.45 15.77
CA PRO A 146 4.69 -13.58 14.48
C PRO A 146 4.00 -14.55 13.52
N VAL A 147 3.38 -15.61 14.06
CA VAL A 147 2.59 -16.57 13.27
C VAL A 147 1.36 -15.91 12.67
N HIS A 148 0.64 -15.08 13.42
CA HIS A 148 -0.53 -14.36 12.91
C HIS A 148 -0.13 -13.36 11.82
N GLU A 149 0.96 -12.63 12.03
CA GLU A 149 1.49 -11.68 11.04
C GLU A 149 1.96 -12.38 9.76
N LEU A 150 2.55 -13.56 9.89
CA LEU A 150 2.94 -14.37 8.73
C LEU A 150 1.72 -14.85 7.95
N ILE A 151 0.69 -15.35 8.63
CA ILE A 151 -0.57 -15.77 7.99
C ILE A 151 -1.24 -14.57 7.31
N ARG A 152 -1.22 -13.40 7.95
CA ARG A 152 -1.72 -12.14 7.38
C ARG A 152 -0.97 -11.75 6.11
N ALA A 153 0.36 -11.81 6.13
CA ALA A 153 1.18 -11.51 4.96
C ALA A 153 0.93 -12.49 3.80
N VAL A 154 0.85 -13.81 4.09
CA VAL A 154 0.52 -14.82 3.09
C VAL A 154 -0.87 -14.59 2.49
N SER A 155 -1.87 -14.31 3.35
CA SER A 155 -3.25 -14.08 2.92
C SER A 155 -3.37 -12.83 2.06
N ASN A 156 -2.71 -11.73 2.46
CA ASN A 156 -2.66 -10.50 1.67
C ASN A 156 -2.02 -10.73 0.31
N THR A 157 -0.90 -11.44 0.25
CA THR A 157 -0.24 -11.75 -1.02
C THR A 157 -1.11 -12.64 -1.92
N ALA A 158 -1.78 -13.64 -1.35
CA ALA A 158 -2.70 -14.49 -2.11
C ALA A 158 -3.85 -13.70 -2.74
N VAL A 159 -4.38 -12.69 -2.05
CA VAL A 159 -5.44 -11.80 -2.57
C VAL A 159 -4.89 -10.72 -3.49
N ALA A 160 -3.64 -10.29 -3.30
CA ALA A 160 -3.01 -9.30 -4.14
C ALA A 160 -2.84 -9.77 -5.59
N ILE A 161 -2.55 -11.06 -5.82
CA ILE A 161 -2.39 -11.62 -7.17
C ILE A 161 -3.64 -11.44 -8.05
N PRO A 162 -4.84 -11.92 -7.66
CA PRO A 162 -6.03 -11.73 -8.47
C PRO A 162 -6.42 -10.25 -8.56
N LEU A 163 -6.24 -9.47 -7.49
CA LEU A 163 -6.53 -8.04 -7.52
C LEU A 163 -5.63 -7.31 -8.53
N PHE A 164 -4.34 -7.62 -8.56
CA PHE A 164 -3.38 -7.03 -9.49
C PHE A 164 -3.71 -7.42 -10.93
N TYR A 165 -4.09 -8.68 -11.18
CA TYR A 165 -4.54 -9.11 -12.50
C TYR A 165 -5.80 -8.35 -12.96
N MET A 166 -6.77 -8.14 -12.06
CA MET A 166 -7.96 -7.34 -12.36
C MET A 166 -7.62 -5.87 -12.62
N LEU A 167 -6.73 -5.28 -11.81
CA LEU A 167 -6.33 -3.88 -11.92
C LEU A 167 -5.46 -3.61 -13.15
N ASP A 168 -4.64 -4.57 -13.57
CA ASP A 168 -3.86 -4.48 -14.81
C ASP A 168 -4.76 -4.34 -16.04
N ARG A 169 -5.98 -4.89 -16.03
CA ARG A 169 -6.95 -4.73 -17.12
C ARG A 169 -7.41 -3.29 -17.32
N PHE A 170 -7.37 -2.48 -16.27
CA PHE A 170 -7.74 -1.06 -16.32
C PHE A 170 -6.54 -0.15 -16.63
N ARG A 171 -5.36 -0.73 -16.84
CA ARG A 171 -4.15 0.02 -17.15
C ARG A 171 -4.18 0.42 -18.62
N VAL A 172 -4.42 1.70 -18.89
CA VAL A 172 -4.24 2.28 -20.22
C VAL A 172 -2.74 2.47 -20.40
N ARG A 173 -2.16 1.79 -21.40
CA ARG A 173 -0.80 2.07 -21.88
C ARG A 173 -0.93 3.28 -22.81
N GLU A 174 -0.42 4.43 -22.39
CA GLU A 174 -0.08 5.52 -23.32
C GLU A 174 1.36 5.34 -23.79
#